data_AF-A0A524MWH7-F1
#
_entry.id   AF-A0A524MWH7-F1
#
_cell.length_a   1.000
_cell.length_b   1.000
_cell.length_c   1.000
_cell.angle_alpha   90.00
_cell.angle_beta   90.00
_cell.angle_gamma   90.00
#
_symmetry.space_group_name_H-M   'P 1'
#
loop_
_entity.id
_entity.type
_entity.pdbx_description
1 polymer ?
#
loop_
_entity_poly.entity_id
_entity_poly.type
_entity_poly.pdbx_seq_one_letter_code
_entity_poly.pdbx_strand_id
1 'polypeptide(L)'
;MRVARLLLTVLVGSLVVGACGSTTDPSADSATVFAAASLTDAFTELGDAFLLERPGADLTFSFGSSADLARQIVEGAPVDVFASADLTNMAKIVDAGPASSDPRVFATNRAEIVVAPGNPLDITGLDDLTRDDLVVVVCDPEVPCGTYASEVFDNAGVEITPASYEANV
;
A
#
# COMPACT_ATOMS: atom_id res chain seq x y z
N MET A 1 -37.30 29.95 -64.57
CA MET A 1 -38.42 30.45 -63.73
C MET A 1 -37.92 30.49 -62.29
N ARG A 2 -37.44 31.66 -61.88
CA ARG A 2 -38.09 32.63 -60.95
C ARG A 2 -38.02 32.20 -59.47
N VAL A 3 -37.06 32.79 -58.74
CA VAL A 3 -37.23 33.70 -57.55
C VAL A 3 -37.50 32.90 -56.25
N ALA A 4 -36.73 33.01 -55.16
CA ALA A 4 -36.49 34.24 -54.41
C ALA A 4 -35.22 34.18 -53.53
N ARG A 5 -34.53 35.33 -53.48
CA ARG A 5 -33.60 35.73 -52.43
C ARG A 5 -34.41 36.32 -51.27
N LEU A 6 -34.07 35.99 -50.03
CA LEU A 6 -34.30 36.89 -48.89
C LEU A 6 -33.01 36.93 -48.06
N LEU A 7 -32.36 38.09 -48.08
CA LEU A 7 -31.31 38.48 -47.15
C LEU A 7 -31.97 39.10 -45.91
N LEU A 8 -31.57 38.68 -44.71
CA LEU A 8 -31.56 39.55 -43.54
C LEU A 8 -30.36 39.21 -42.66
N THR A 9 -29.78 40.27 -42.13
CA THR A 9 -28.41 40.48 -41.66
C THR A 9 -28.29 40.39 -40.14
N VAL A 10 -27.11 39.94 -39.68
CA VAL A 10 -26.33 40.41 -38.49
C VAL A 10 -26.84 40.05 -37.08
N LEU A 11 -26.07 39.23 -36.36
CA LEU A 11 -25.30 39.70 -35.19
C LEU A 11 -24.12 38.78 -34.88
N VAL A 12 -22.96 39.40 -34.74
CA VAL A 12 -21.68 38.83 -34.30
C VAL A 12 -21.80 38.37 -32.84
N GLY A 13 -21.25 37.20 -32.53
CA GLY A 13 -21.10 36.71 -31.16
C GLY A 13 -20.18 35.49 -31.11
N SER A 14 -18.89 35.70 -31.38
CA SER A 14 -17.85 34.75 -30.96
C SER A 14 -17.66 34.90 -29.45
N LEU A 15 -17.75 33.80 -28.70
CA LEU A 15 -16.87 33.54 -27.56
C LEU A 15 -16.85 32.03 -27.30
N VAL A 16 -15.74 31.40 -27.68
CA VAL A 16 -15.33 30.06 -27.25
C VAL A 16 -14.40 30.25 -26.05
N VAL A 17 -14.27 29.19 -25.23
CA VAL A 17 -13.30 28.99 -24.13
C VAL A 17 -13.76 29.65 -22.82
N GLY A 18 -14.02 28.96 -21.72
CA GLY A 18 -13.37 27.77 -21.19
C GLY A 18 -12.57 28.19 -19.96
N ALA A 19 -13.14 28.03 -18.76
CA ALA A 19 -12.42 27.97 -17.48
C ALA A 19 -13.43 27.84 -16.32
N CYS A 20 -14.07 26.69 -16.18
CA CYS A 20 -14.31 26.18 -14.84
C CYS A 20 -12.97 25.62 -14.36
N GLY A 21 -12.02 26.51 -14.09
CA GLY A 21 -10.89 26.17 -13.25
C GLY A 21 -11.47 26.07 -11.85
N SER A 22 -11.69 24.85 -11.37
CA SER A 22 -11.50 24.58 -9.95
C SER A 22 -10.13 25.17 -9.63
N THR A 23 -10.13 26.29 -8.91
CA THR A 23 -8.95 26.76 -8.21
C THR A 23 -8.65 25.70 -7.17
N THR A 24 -7.95 24.64 -7.57
CA THR A 24 -7.14 23.88 -6.64
C THR A 24 -6.16 24.90 -6.11
N ASP A 25 -6.37 25.36 -4.87
CA ASP A 25 -5.37 26.13 -4.16
C ASP A 25 -4.05 25.35 -4.28
N PRO A 26 -3.02 25.90 -4.93
CA PRO A 26 -1.75 25.21 -5.17
C PRO A 26 -0.90 25.12 -3.88
N SER A 27 -1.55 25.09 -2.72
CA SER A 27 -0.94 25.24 -1.40
C SER A 27 -1.36 24.17 -0.39
N ALA A 28 -2.14 23.16 -0.80
CA ALA A 28 -2.30 21.95 -0.01
C ALA A 28 -1.47 20.84 -0.65
N ASP A 29 -0.29 20.58 -0.09
CA ASP A 29 0.54 19.43 -0.44
C ASP A 29 -0.19 18.16 0.04
N SER A 30 -1.11 17.63 -0.77
CA SER A 30 -1.82 16.38 -0.48
C SER A 30 -1.04 15.19 -1.02
N ALA A 31 -0.91 14.12 -0.22
CA ALA A 31 -0.36 12.85 -0.70
C ALA A 31 -1.18 11.64 -0.22
N THR A 32 -1.41 10.70 -1.13
CA THR A 32 -1.97 9.37 -0.83
C THR A 32 -0.83 8.38 -0.64
N VAL A 33 -0.77 7.78 0.54
CA VAL A 33 0.29 6.86 0.95
C VAL A 33 -0.30 5.46 1.15
N PHE A 34 0.13 4.51 0.33
CA PHE A 34 -0.15 3.09 0.54
C PHE A 34 1.04 2.46 1.27
N ALA A 35 0.81 1.92 2.46
CA ALA A 35 1.86 1.33 3.27
C ALA A 35 1.47 -0.06 3.79
N ALA A 36 2.45 -0.96 3.88
CA ALA A 36 2.23 -2.28 4.45
C ALA A 36 1.62 -2.19 5.87
N ALA A 37 0.75 -3.13 6.23
CA ALA A 37 0.09 -3.18 7.55
C ALA A 37 1.08 -3.07 8.72
N SER A 38 2.23 -3.75 8.62
CA SER A 38 3.30 -3.70 9.62
C SER A 38 3.96 -2.33 9.82
N LEU A 39 3.65 -1.34 8.96
CA LEU A 39 4.17 0.03 9.03
C LEU A 39 3.16 1.00 9.65
N THR A 40 1.96 0.55 10.05
CA THR A 40 0.85 1.40 10.52
C THR A 40 1.29 2.41 11.58
N ASP A 41 1.89 1.92 12.68
CA ASP A 41 2.28 2.79 13.79
C ASP A 41 3.37 3.78 13.39
N ALA A 42 4.41 3.30 12.70
CA ALA A 42 5.53 4.12 12.25
C ALA A 42 5.08 5.21 11.26
N PHE A 43 4.20 4.87 10.31
CA PHE A 43 3.72 5.81 9.31
C PHE A 43 2.69 6.79 9.88
N THR A 44 1.94 6.39 10.90
CA THR A 44 1.08 7.30 11.66
C THR A 44 1.92 8.35 12.38
N GLU A 45 2.98 7.93 13.10
CA GLU A 45 3.89 8.87 13.77
C GLU A 45 4.63 9.78 12.78
N LEU A 46 5.11 9.22 11.65
CA LEU A 46 5.73 10.01 10.59
C LEU A 46 4.75 11.00 9.94
N GLY A 47 3.49 10.61 9.78
CA GLY A 47 2.43 11.48 9.26
C GLY A 47 2.19 12.67 10.17
N ASP A 48 2.04 12.42 11.48
CA ASP A 48 1.86 13.49 12.48
C ASP A 48 3.05 14.45 12.50
N ALA A 49 4.28 13.92 12.45
CA ALA A 49 5.50 14.72 12.38
C ALA A 49 5.56 15.56 11.09
N PHE A 50 5.21 14.96 9.95
CA PHE A 50 5.19 15.65 8.65
C PHE A 50 4.20 16.82 8.63
N LEU A 51 2.98 16.60 9.13
CA LEU A 51 1.94 17.64 9.18
C LEU A 51 2.31 18.79 10.13
N LEU A 52 3.07 18.52 11.20
CA LEU A 52 3.60 19.55 12.09
C LEU A 52 4.62 20.45 11.38
N GLU A 53 5.49 19.87 10.55
CA GLU A 53 6.52 20.59 9.79
C GLU A 53 5.99 21.26 8.51
N ARG A 54 4.82 20.84 8.04
CA ARG A 54 4.16 21.32 6.82
C ARG A 54 2.70 21.71 7.11
N PRO A 55 2.46 22.84 7.79
CA PRO A 55 1.10 23.32 8.01
C PRO A 55 0.37 23.53 6.68
N GLY A 56 -0.78 22.88 6.52
CA GLY A 56 -1.59 22.93 5.29
C GLY A 56 -1.39 21.76 4.33
N ALA A 57 -0.42 20.88 4.57
CA ALA A 57 -0.35 19.59 3.89
C ALA A 57 -1.48 18.66 4.34
N ASP A 58 -1.79 17.65 3.52
CA ASP A 58 -2.79 16.63 3.81
C ASP A 58 -2.24 15.24 3.47
N LEU A 59 -2.44 14.26 4.35
CA LEU A 59 -1.96 12.90 4.15
C LEU A 59 -3.11 11.91 4.30
N THR A 60 -3.34 11.13 3.25
CA THR A 60 -4.29 10.01 3.28
C THR A 60 -3.51 8.72 3.29
N PHE A 61 -3.67 7.93 4.36
CA PHE A 61 -3.03 6.62 4.48
C PHE A 61 -3.99 5.48 4.15
N SER A 62 -3.49 4.48 3.44
CA SER A 62 -4.11 3.16 3.32
C SER A 62 -3.13 2.10 3.77
N PHE A 63 -3.53 1.33 4.78
CA PHE A 63 -2.74 0.23 5.32
C PHE A 63 -3.34 -1.12 4.92
N GLY A 64 -2.50 -2.07 4.55
CA GLY A 64 -2.92 -3.41 4.15
C GLY A 64 -1.76 -4.29 3.72
N SER A 65 -2.07 -5.50 3.23
CA SER A 65 -1.04 -6.39 2.69
C SER A 65 -0.32 -5.71 1.51
N SER A 66 1.01 -5.84 1.44
CA SER A 66 1.77 -5.28 0.31
C SER A 66 1.31 -5.85 -1.03
N ALA A 67 0.84 -7.10 -1.05
CA ALA A 67 0.32 -7.75 -2.24
C ALA A 67 -0.98 -7.08 -2.73
N ASP A 68 -1.93 -6.82 -1.83
CA ASP A 68 -3.19 -6.15 -2.18
C ASP A 68 -2.97 -4.70 -2.63
N LEU A 69 -2.13 -3.97 -1.91
CA LEU A 69 -1.83 -2.58 -2.24
C LEU A 69 -1.10 -2.48 -3.59
N ALA A 70 -0.13 -3.37 -3.85
CA ALA A 70 0.54 -3.44 -5.16
C ALA A 70 -0.44 -3.79 -6.28
N ARG A 71 -1.34 -4.75 -6.05
CA ARG A 71 -2.40 -5.10 -7.01
C ARG A 71 -3.27 -3.89 -7.34
N GLN A 72 -3.72 -3.16 -6.32
CA GLN A 72 -4.52 -1.94 -6.52
C GLN A 72 -3.77 -0.88 -7.33
N ILE A 73 -2.47 -0.69 -7.08
CA ILE A 73 -1.63 0.24 -7.85
C ILE A 73 -1.54 -0.18 -9.32
N VAL A 74 -1.30 -1.47 -9.59
CA VAL A 74 -1.27 -2.01 -10.96
C VAL A 74 -2.63 -1.88 -11.64
N GLU A 75 -3.73 -2.00 -10.90
CA GLU A 75 -5.11 -1.77 -11.36
C GLU A 75 -5.46 -0.28 -11.56
N GLY A 76 -4.55 0.64 -11.22
CA GLY A 76 -4.68 2.08 -11.47
C GLY A 76 -5.15 2.92 -10.29
N ALA A 77 -5.01 2.43 -9.05
CA ALA A 77 -5.25 3.24 -7.87
C ALA A 77 -4.33 4.47 -7.84
N PRO A 78 -4.85 5.68 -7.58
CA PRO A 78 -4.04 6.90 -7.50
C PRO A 78 -3.27 6.92 -6.18
N VAL A 79 -1.95 6.71 -6.26
CA VAL A 79 -1.05 6.63 -5.10
C VAL A 79 0.20 7.45 -5.38
N ASP A 80 0.62 8.27 -4.41
CA ASP A 80 1.82 9.10 -4.50
C ASP A 80 3.03 8.41 -3.88
N VAL A 81 2.82 7.66 -2.80
CA VAL A 81 3.88 6.92 -2.09
C VAL A 81 3.43 5.49 -1.82
N PHE A 82 4.26 4.52 -2.20
CA PHE A 82 4.07 3.12 -1.84
C PHE A 82 5.24 2.63 -0.97
N ALA A 83 4.92 2.07 0.19
CA ALA A 83 5.88 1.49 1.13
C ALA A 83 5.55 0.02 1.38
N SER A 84 6.34 -0.88 0.79
CA SER A 84 6.15 -2.32 0.87
C SER A 84 6.99 -2.98 1.97
N ALA A 85 6.52 -4.12 2.47
CA ALA A 85 7.28 -4.99 3.37
C ALA A 85 8.26 -5.92 2.64
N ASP A 86 8.24 -5.97 1.30
CA ASP A 86 9.19 -6.77 0.52
C ASP A 86 9.58 -6.11 -0.82
N LEU A 87 10.61 -6.69 -1.45
CA LEU A 87 11.05 -6.27 -2.79
C LEU A 87 10.19 -6.90 -3.89
N THR A 88 9.55 -8.04 -3.63
CA THR A 88 8.75 -8.78 -4.62
C THR A 88 7.54 -7.97 -5.07
N ASN A 89 6.77 -7.39 -4.14
CA ASN A 89 5.61 -6.58 -4.47
C ASN A 89 6.02 -5.22 -5.06
N MET A 90 7.18 -4.70 -4.66
CA MET A 90 7.74 -3.52 -5.28
C MET A 90 8.13 -3.77 -6.75
N ALA A 91 8.72 -4.92 -7.05
CA ALA A 91 9.05 -5.32 -8.43
C ALA A 91 7.80 -5.40 -9.32
N LYS A 92 6.66 -5.92 -8.81
CA LYS A 92 5.38 -5.94 -9.55
C LYS A 92 4.99 -4.56 -10.07
N ILE A 93 5.19 -3.52 -9.26
CA ILE A 93 4.85 -2.12 -9.61
C ILE A 93 5.86 -1.56 -10.61
N VAL A 94 7.15 -1.85 -10.44
CA VAL A 94 8.17 -1.42 -11.41
C VAL A 94 7.92 -2.07 -12.77
N ASP A 95 7.69 -3.38 -12.80
CA ASP A 95 7.48 -4.15 -14.03
C ASP A 95 6.19 -3.76 -14.76
N ALA A 96 5.14 -3.39 -14.02
CA ALA A 96 3.89 -2.90 -14.60
C ALA A 96 4.00 -1.48 -15.18
N GLY A 97 5.07 -0.73 -14.84
CA GLY A 97 5.31 0.64 -15.32
C GLY A 97 4.76 1.85 -14.53
N PRO A 98 3.92 1.74 -13.47
CA PRO A 98 3.47 2.93 -12.73
C PRO A 98 4.52 3.56 -11.79
N ALA A 99 5.65 2.89 -11.55
CA ALA A 99 6.71 3.45 -10.69
C ALA A 99 7.37 4.69 -11.35
N SER A 100 7.29 5.83 -10.68
CA SER A 100 7.92 7.09 -11.12
C SER A 100 9.41 7.20 -10.79
N SER A 101 9.93 6.31 -9.95
CA SER A 101 11.33 6.26 -9.54
C SER A 101 11.75 4.87 -9.11
N ASP A 102 13.07 4.64 -9.04
CA ASP A 102 13.63 3.38 -8.54
C ASP A 102 13.31 3.20 -7.05
N PRO A 103 12.83 2.01 -6.63
CA PRO A 103 12.56 1.73 -5.24
C PRO A 103 13.82 1.80 -4.37
N ARG A 104 13.64 2.20 -3.11
CA ARG A 104 14.72 2.24 -2.12
C ARG A 104 14.37 1.43 -0.89
N VAL A 105 15.32 0.62 -0.44
CA VAL A 105 15.24 -0.02 0.88
C VAL A 105 15.43 1.06 1.94
N PHE A 106 14.44 1.22 2.81
CA PHE A 106 14.44 2.20 3.90
C PHE A 106 14.40 1.55 5.29
N ALA A 107 14.04 0.26 5.37
CA ALA A 107 13.93 -0.50 6.60
C ALA A 107 14.24 -1.99 6.37
N THR A 108 14.55 -2.69 7.45
CA THR A 108 14.70 -4.15 7.50
C THR A 108 14.00 -4.68 8.73
N ASN A 109 13.55 -5.93 8.70
CA ASN A 109 12.92 -6.59 9.84
C ASN A 109 13.50 -8.00 10.05
N ARG A 110 13.05 -8.69 11.10
CA ARG A 110 13.38 -10.09 11.40
C ARG A 110 12.08 -10.85 11.68
N ALA A 111 12.00 -12.09 11.20
CA ALA A 111 10.95 -13.00 11.63
C ALA A 111 11.19 -13.39 13.10
N GLU A 112 10.11 -13.47 13.87
CA GLU A 112 10.15 -13.74 15.31
C GLU A 112 8.96 -14.59 15.71
N ILE A 113 9.13 -15.44 16.73
CA ILE A 113 8.03 -16.18 17.34
C ILE A 113 7.46 -15.32 18.47
N VAL A 114 6.19 -14.92 18.33
CA VAL A 114 5.49 -14.19 19.38
C VAL A 114 4.74 -15.17 20.28
N VAL A 115 4.97 -15.06 21.59
CA VAL A 115 4.32 -15.87 22.61
C VAL A 115 3.57 -15.00 23.63
N ALA A 116 2.68 -15.63 24.39
CA ALA A 116 2.02 -14.96 25.50
C ALA A 116 3.05 -14.48 26.56
N PRO A 117 2.77 -13.38 27.29
CA PRO A 117 3.67 -12.86 28.31
C PRO A 117 4.12 -13.94 29.30
N GLY A 118 5.43 -14.02 29.53
CA GLY A 118 6.05 -15.01 30.40
C GLY A 118 6.30 -16.39 29.78
N ASN A 119 5.97 -16.58 28.50
CA ASN A 119 6.18 -17.83 27.75
C ASN A 119 5.64 -19.09 28.49
N PRO A 120 4.33 -19.15 28.80
CA PRO A 120 3.77 -20.21 29.64
C PRO A 120 3.85 -21.61 29.02
N LEU A 121 4.10 -21.70 27.71
CA LEU A 121 4.20 -22.96 26.96
C LEU A 121 5.66 -23.36 26.69
N ASP A 122 6.62 -22.59 27.22
CA ASP A 122 8.07 -22.81 27.11
C ASP A 122 8.54 -22.99 25.65
N ILE A 123 8.08 -22.11 24.76
CA ILE A 123 8.50 -22.10 23.35
C ILE A 123 9.88 -21.46 23.27
N THR A 124 10.86 -22.21 22.79
CA THR A 124 12.26 -21.81 22.71
C THR A 124 12.81 -21.82 21.30
N GLY A 125 12.11 -22.46 20.36
CA GLY A 125 12.50 -22.50 18.96
C GLY A 125 11.40 -22.96 18.02
N LEU A 126 11.76 -23.11 16.75
CA LEU A 126 10.84 -23.51 15.67
C LEU A 126 10.32 -24.93 15.84
N ASP A 127 11.15 -25.87 16.33
CA ASP A 127 10.74 -27.26 16.58
C ASP A 127 9.58 -27.37 17.56
N ASP A 128 9.51 -26.46 18.55
CA ASP A 128 8.42 -26.45 19.52
C ASP A 128 7.07 -26.18 18.84
N LEU A 129 7.05 -25.46 17.72
CA LEU A 129 5.84 -25.13 16.98
C LEU A 129 5.16 -26.34 16.32
N THR A 130 5.81 -27.51 16.25
CA THR A 130 5.20 -28.75 15.73
C THR A 130 4.41 -29.52 16.79
N ARG A 131 4.42 -29.06 18.05
CA ARG A 131 3.71 -29.73 19.13
C ARG A 131 2.20 -29.67 18.92
N ASP A 132 1.54 -30.81 19.06
CA ASP A 132 0.09 -30.97 18.85
C ASP A 132 -0.78 -30.19 19.87
N ASP A 133 -0.21 -29.75 21.00
CA ASP A 133 -0.91 -29.00 22.04
C ASP A 133 -0.90 -27.47 21.82
N LEU A 134 -0.25 -27.01 20.75
CA LEU A 134 -0.15 -25.59 20.43
C LEU A 134 -1.20 -25.15 19.41
N VAL A 135 -1.68 -23.92 19.58
CA VAL A 135 -2.39 -23.18 18.54
C VAL A 135 -1.37 -22.26 17.89
N VAL A 136 -0.90 -22.65 16.71
CA VAL A 136 0.06 -21.84 15.93
C VAL A 136 -0.70 -21.05 14.87
N VAL A 137 -0.49 -19.74 14.82
CA VAL A 137 -1.04 -18.86 13.79
C VAL A 137 0.12 -18.33 12.96
N VAL A 138 -0.02 -18.36 11.65
CA VAL A 138 1.00 -17.92 10.70
C VAL A 138 0.38 -16.88 9.77
N CYS A 139 1.19 -16.00 9.20
CA CYS A 139 0.72 -15.16 8.11
C CYS A 139 0.27 -15.99 6.90
N ASP A 140 -0.70 -15.46 6.15
CA ASP A 140 -1.10 -16.03 4.87
C ASP A 140 0.10 -16.11 3.90
N PRO A 141 0.35 -17.25 3.24
CA PRO A 141 1.52 -17.43 2.37
C PRO A 141 1.55 -16.47 1.17
N GLU A 142 0.42 -15.87 0.79
CA GLU A 142 0.32 -14.90 -0.30
C GLU A 142 0.75 -13.48 0.11
N VAL A 143 0.96 -13.23 1.41
CA VAL A 143 1.44 -11.94 1.93
C VAL A 143 2.91 -12.01 2.39
N PRO A 144 3.65 -10.88 2.44
CA PRO A 144 5.10 -10.89 2.66
C PRO A 144 5.56 -11.65 3.90
N CYS A 145 4.91 -11.45 5.05
CA CYS A 145 5.29 -12.14 6.28
C CYS A 145 5.03 -13.65 6.21
N GLY A 146 4.05 -14.11 5.42
CA GLY A 146 3.81 -15.54 5.20
C GLY A 146 4.85 -16.15 4.28
N THR A 147 5.21 -15.45 3.20
CA THR A 147 6.34 -15.85 2.35
C THR A 147 7.62 -16.01 3.17
N TYR A 148 7.96 -15.04 4.03
CA TYR A 148 9.13 -15.14 4.90
C TYR A 148 8.99 -16.24 5.97
N ALA A 149 7.80 -16.45 6.53
CA ALA A 149 7.58 -17.54 7.49
C ALA A 149 7.79 -18.90 6.85
N SER A 150 7.25 -19.12 5.64
CA SER A 150 7.48 -20.34 4.86
C SER A 150 8.97 -20.56 4.59
N GLU A 151 9.70 -19.52 4.16
CA GLU A 151 11.16 -19.63 3.96
C GLU A 151 11.89 -20.00 5.27
N VAL A 152 11.48 -19.44 6.41
CA VAL A 152 12.07 -19.78 7.72
C VAL A 152 11.81 -21.24 8.08
N PHE A 153 10.59 -21.73 7.90
CA PHE A 153 10.23 -23.12 8.18
C PHE A 153 10.94 -24.10 7.25
N ASP A 154 10.97 -23.82 5.95
CA ASP A 154 11.67 -24.62 4.95
C ASP A 154 13.17 -24.73 5.25
N ASN A 155 13.81 -23.61 5.60
CA ASN A 155 15.22 -23.57 5.95
C ASN A 155 15.52 -24.32 7.26
N ALA A 156 14.56 -24.35 8.19
CA ALA A 156 14.67 -25.08 9.44
C ALA A 156 14.31 -26.58 9.29
N GLY A 157 13.68 -26.97 8.17
CA GLY A 157 13.18 -28.33 7.97
C GLY A 157 12.01 -28.68 8.89
N VAL A 158 11.20 -27.68 9.26
CA VAL A 158 10.10 -27.82 10.21
C VAL A 158 8.77 -27.70 9.47
N GLU A 159 7.90 -28.69 9.63
CA GLU A 159 6.56 -28.70 9.05
C GLU A 159 5.54 -28.22 10.08
N ILE A 160 4.97 -27.04 9.84
CA ILE A 160 3.96 -26.45 10.72
C ILE A 160 2.57 -26.73 10.15
N THR A 161 1.61 -27.09 11.02
CA THR A 161 0.19 -27.11 10.69
C THR A 161 -0.51 -25.96 11.40
N PRO A 162 -0.66 -24.78 10.74
CA PRO A 162 -1.27 -23.62 11.38
C PRO A 162 -2.75 -23.84 11.66
N ALA A 163 -3.21 -23.30 12.78
CA ALA A 163 -4.63 -23.21 13.11
C ALA A 163 -5.34 -22.08 12.34
N SER A 164 -4.60 -21.05 11.92
CA SER A 164 -5.11 -19.93 11.11
C SER A 164 -4.00 -19.33 10.24
N TYR A 165 -4.43 -18.67 9.16
CA TYR A 165 -3.61 -17.86 8.26
C TYR A 165 -4.10 -16.41 8.29
N GLU A 166 -3.23 -15.47 8.64
CA GLU A 166 -3.58 -14.06 8.78
C GLU A 166 -3.05 -13.22 7.61
N ALA A 167 -3.95 -12.55 6.89
CA ALA A 167 -3.59 -11.72 5.73
C ALA A 167 -3.09 -10.31 6.11
N ASN A 168 -3.35 -9.86 7.35
CA ASN A 168 -2.90 -8.57 7.86
C ASN A 168 -2.35 -8.73 9.28
N VAL A 169 -1.09 -8.36 9.46
CA VAL A 169 -0.36 -8.37 10.73
C VAL A 169 0.49 -7.11 10.88
#